data_AF-X1A0W8-F1
#
_entry.id   AF-X1A0W8-F1
#
_cell.length_a   1.000
_cell.length_b   1.000
_cell.length_c   1.000
_cell.angle_alpha   90.00
_cell.angle_beta   90.00
_cell.angle_gamma   90.00
#
_symmetry.space_group_name_H-M   'P 1'
#
loop_
_entity.id
_entity.type
_entity.pdbx_description
1 polymer ?
#
loop_
_entity_poly.entity_id
_entity_poly.type
_entity_poly.pdbx_seq_one_letter_code
_entity_poly.pdbx_strand_id
1 'polypeptide(L)' 'MIKMSKNDQSADIRCIICPTGCLVHVARVNGELIIEGHSCKRGEEYAREEFISPKRILTTTMRVEKGFLPLIPVRSDKP' A
#
# COMPACT_ATOMS: atom_id res chain seq x y z
N MET A 1 28.17 14.33 -1.88
CA MET A 1 27.02 14.84 -2.65
C MET A 1 26.62 13.77 -3.66
N ILE A 2 25.69 12.89 -3.29
CA ILE A 2 25.20 11.85 -4.21
C ILE A 2 24.27 12.54 -5.20
N LYS A 3 24.65 12.54 -6.47
CA LYS A 3 23.87 13.09 -7.57
C LYS A 3 22.62 12.21 -7.74
N MET A 4 21.46 12.70 -7.29
CA MET A 4 20.16 12.05 -7.54
C MET A 4 19.89 12.08 -9.05
N SER A 5 19.99 10.91 -9.68
CA SER A 5 19.50 10.68 -11.04
C SER A 5 17.97 10.78 -11.04
N LYS A 6 17.37 11.23 -12.16
CA LYS A 6 15.93 11.54 -12.33
C LYS A 6 14.94 10.39 -12.05
N ASN A 7 15.39 9.25 -11.53
CA ASN A 7 14.58 8.05 -11.31
C ASN A 7 14.78 7.39 -9.94
N ASP A 8 15.43 8.09 -9.00
CA ASP A 8 15.62 7.62 -7.62
C ASP A 8 14.44 8.11 -6.75
N GLN A 9 13.71 7.18 -6.15
CA GLN A 9 12.53 7.45 -5.33
C GLN A 9 12.73 6.80 -3.96
N SER A 10 12.41 7.50 -2.88
CA SER A 10 12.44 6.94 -1.54
C SER A 10 11.25 7.40 -0.71
N ALA A 11 10.77 6.55 0.20
CA ALA A 11 9.68 6.87 1.10
C ALA A 11 9.77 6.08 2.42
N ASP A 12 9.23 6.68 3.47
CA ASP A 12 9.08 6.04 4.77
C ASP A 12 7.64 5.55 4.92
N ILE A 13 7.48 4.24 5.09
CA ILE A 13 6.18 3.58 5.12
C ILE A 13 5.97 2.95 6.49
N ARG A 14 4.92 3.39 7.18
CA ARG A 14 4.48 2.73 8.42
C ARG A 14 3.68 1.48 8.05
N CYS A 15 4.17 0.31 8.47
CA CYS A 15 3.45 -0.93 8.31
C CYS A 15 2.12 -0.89 9.08
N ILE A 16 0.99 -1.08 8.40
CA ILE A 16 -0.35 -1.09 9.01
C ILE A 16 -0.92 -2.50 9.21
N ILE A 17 -0.14 -3.54 8.90
CA ILE A 17 -0.59 -4.94 8.94
C ILE A 17 -0.61 -5.51 10.37
N CYS A 18 0.21 -4.99 11.28
CA CYS A 18 0.30 -5.49 12.65
C CYS A 18 0.37 -4.32 13.66
N PRO A 19 0.00 -4.54 14.93
CA PRO A 19 -0.03 -3.49 15.95
C PRO A 19 1.35 -2.89 16.28
N THR A 20 2.45 -3.60 15.98
CA THR A 20 3.81 -3.08 16.19
C THR A 20 4.13 -1.87 15.31
N GLY A 21 3.56 -1.79 14.10
CA GLY A 21 3.64 -0.58 13.28
C GLY A 21 5.06 -0.18 12.84
N CYS A 22 5.88 -1.14 12.41
CA CYS A 22 7.28 -0.89 12.00
C CYS A 22 7.36 0.28 11.00
N LEU A 23 8.34 1.17 11.18
CA LEU A 23 8.68 2.18 10.18
C LEU A 23 9.67 1.58 9.20
N VAL A 24 9.25 1.43 7.95
CA VAL A 24 10.03 0.78 6.89
C VAL A 24 10.50 1.83 5.89
N HIS A 25 11.80 1.93 5.69
CA HIS A 25 12.39 2.80 4.68
C HIS A 25 12.47 2.03 3.37
N VAL A 26 11.92 2.59 2.28
CA VAL A 26 11.95 2.00 0.94
C VAL A 26 12.60 2.98 -0.02
N ALA A 27 13.58 2.51 -0.80
CA ALA A 27 14.25 3.30 -1.83
C ALA A 27 14.40 2.52 -3.14
N ARG A 28 14.35 3.22 -4.28
CA ARG A 28 14.57 2.69 -5.62
C ARG A 28 15.83 3.30 -6.22
N VAL A 29 16.97 2.64 -6.02
CA VAL A 29 18.28 3.10 -6.50
C VAL A 29 18.68 2.28 -7.73
N ASN A 30 18.94 2.93 -8.87
CA ASN A 30 19.33 2.26 -10.13
C ASN A 30 18.38 1.14 -10.58
N GLY A 31 17.10 1.21 -10.22
CA GLY A 31 16.09 0.19 -10.55
C GLY A 31 15.99 -0.94 -9.52
N GLU A 32 16.89 -1.01 -8.55
CA GLU A 32 16.83 -1.95 -7.43
C GLU A 32 16.05 -1.37 -6.26
N LEU A 33 15.24 -2.21 -5.59
CA LEU A 33 14.46 -1.84 -4.42
C LEU A 33 15.18 -2.25 -3.14
N ILE A 34 15.54 -1.25 -2.33
CA ILE A 34 16.13 -1.41 -0.99
C ILE A 34 15.00 -1.20 0.02
N ILE A 35 14.82 -2.16 0.94
CA ILE A 35 13.75 -2.15 1.94
C ILE A 35 14.35 -2.49 3.30
N GLU A 36 14.23 -1.58 4.27
CA GLU A 36 14.87 -1.70 5.58
C GLU A 36 13.91 -1.28 6.71
N GLY A 37 14.13 -1.75 7.94
CA GLY A 37 13.34 -1.35 9.11
C GLY A 37 12.08 -2.20 9.37
N HIS A 38 11.88 -3.29 8.63
CA HIS A 38 10.80 -4.26 8.91
C HIS A 38 11.24 -5.33 9.92
N SER A 39 10.38 -5.65 10.90
CA SER A 39 10.65 -6.74 11.88
C SER A 39 10.06 -8.10 11.48
N CYS A 40 9.32 -8.16 10.37
CA CYS A 40 8.75 -9.41 9.86
C CYS A 40 8.55 -9.36 8.34
N LYS A 41 8.38 -10.53 7.72
CA LYS A 41 8.17 -10.68 6.27
C LYS A 41 6.93 -9.93 5.76
N ARG A 42 5.83 -9.94 6.53
CA ARG A 42 4.60 -9.22 6.18
C ARG A 42 4.82 -7.71 6.07
N GLY A 43 5.69 -7.14 6.91
CA GLY A 43 6.01 -5.72 6.87
C GLY A 43 6.81 -5.33 5.63
N GLU A 44 7.75 -6.20 5.24
CA GLU A 44 8.51 -6.04 3.99
C GLU A 44 7.61 -6.08 2.76
N GLU A 45 6.75 -7.10 2.67
CA GLU A 45 5.81 -7.28 1.56
C GLU A 45 4.84 -6.10 1.45
N TYR A 46 4.28 -5.65 2.57
CA TYR A 46 3.39 -4.51 2.61
C TYR A 46 4.07 -3.21 2.14
N ALA A 47 5.25 -2.89 2.70
CA ALA A 47 5.98 -1.68 2.32
C ALA A 47 6.40 -1.70 0.84
N ARG A 48 6.80 -2.88 0.33
CA ARG A 48 7.09 -3.07 -1.10
C ARG A 48 5.87 -2.76 -1.97
N GLU A 49 4.71 -3.35 -1.68
CA GLU A 49 3.50 -3.11 -2.48
C GLU A 49 3.03 -1.67 -2.36
N GLU A 50 2.98 -1.11 -1.15
CA GLU A 50 2.54 0.27 -0.92
C GLU A 50 3.42 1.28 -1.67
N PHE A 51 4.73 1.02 -1.78
CA PHE A 51 5.65 1.85 -2.55
C PHE A 51 5.46 1.74 -4.07
N ILE A 52 5.19 0.52 -4.59
CA ILE A 52 5.12 0.27 -6.05
C ILE A 52 3.73 0.56 -6.63
N SER A 53 2.69 0.11 -5.94
CA SER A 53 1.30 0.14 -6.39
C SER A 53 0.39 0.06 -5.15
N PRO A 54 0.12 1.21 -4.49
CA PRO A 54 -0.73 1.23 -3.31
C PRO A 54 -2.16 0.82 -3.69
N LYS A 55 -2.68 -0.21 -3.03
CA LYS A 55 -4.02 -0.75 -3.28
C LYS A 55 -4.93 -0.53 -2.09
N ARG A 56 -6.23 -0.31 -2.33
CA ARG A 56 -7.23 -0.12 -1.29
C ARG A 56 -8.53 -0.80 -1.68
N ILE A 57 -9.26 -1.32 -0.68
CA ILE A 57 -10.61 -1.82 -0.88
C ILE A 57 -11.51 -0.65 -1.29
N LEU A 58 -12.20 -0.80 -2.42
CA LEU A 58 -13.16 0.20 -2.87
C LEU A 58 -14.47 -0.01 -2.12
N THR A 59 -14.88 0.99 -1.33
CA THR A 59 -16.22 1.04 -0.72
C THR A 59 -17.09 2.01 -1.49
N THR A 60 -18.27 1.56 -1.93
CA THR A 60 -19.22 2.38 -2.70
C THR A 60 -20.64 1.93 -2.46
N THR A 61 -21.60 2.48 -3.21
CA THR A 61 -23.00 2.06 -3.19
C THR A 61 -23.42 1.53 -4.56
N MET A 62 -24.28 0.52 -4.57
CA MET A 62 -24.84 -0.03 -5.81
C MET A 62 -26.37 -0.08 -5.74
N ARG A 63 -27.01 0.18 -6.89
CA ARG A 63 -28.46 -0.02 -7.04
C ARG A 63 -28.76 -1.51 -7.14
N VAL A 64 -29.78 -1.95 -6.42
CA VAL A 64 -30.29 -3.32 -6.49
C VAL A 64 -31.69 -3.27 -7.06
N GLU A 65 -31.92 -4.03 -8.11
CA GLU A 65 -33.26 -4.15 -8.69
C GLU A 65 -34.22 -4.78 -7.67
N LYS A 66 -35.37 -4.12 -7.47
CA LYS A 66 -36.38 -4.54 -6.48
C LYS A 66 -35.83 -4.67 -5.04
N GLY A 67 -34.73 -3.99 -4.73
CA GLY A 67 -34.20 -3.91 -3.37
C GLY A 67 -35.14 -3.12 -2.45
N PHE A 68 -35.17 -3.49 -1.17
CA PHE A 68 -35.89 -2.72 -0.15
C PHE A 68 -35.37 -1.28 -0.05
N LEU A 69 -34.04 -1.11 -0.16
CA LEU A 69 -33.37 0.19 -0.25
C LEU A 69 -33.04 0.52 -1.71
N PRO A 70 -33.04 1.81 -2.09
CA PRO A 70 -32.69 2.24 -3.45
C PRO A 70 -31.22 1.99 -3.80
N LEU A 71 -30.34 1.98 -2.81
CA LEU A 71 -28.91 1.68 -2.91
C LEU A 71 -28.49 0.84 -1.69
N ILE A 72 -27.53 -0.06 -1.87
CA ILE A 72 -26.89 -0.80 -0.78
C ILE A 72 -25.40 -0.45 -0.70
N PRO A 73 -24.80 -0.46 0.51
CA PRO A 73 -23.36 -0.36 0.65
C PRO A 73 -22.70 -1.65 0.14
N VAL A 74 -21.65 -1.49 -0.64
CA VAL A 74 -20.83 -2.60 -1.14
C VAL A 74 -19.35 -2.28 -0.95
N ARG A 75 -18.53 -3.34 -0.96
CA ARG A 75 -17.08 -3.22 -1.04
C ARG A 75 -16.52 -4.23 -2.01
N SER A 76 -15.37 -3.92 -2.63
CA SER A 76 -14.63 -4.92 -3.39
C SER A 76 -14.16 -6.06 -2.47
N ASP A 77 -14.08 -7.27 -3.01
CA ASP A 77 -13.56 -8.44 -2.29
C ASP A 77 -12.04 -8.34 -2.11
N LYS A 78 -11.36 -7.75 -3.10
CA LYS A 78 -9.91 -7.52 -3.13
C LYS A 78 -9.56 -6.08 -3.48
N PRO A 79 -8.38 -5.59 -3.04
CA PRO A 79 -7.84 -4.28 -3.42
C PRO A 79 -7.41 -4.18 -4.89
#